data_AF-A0A943PW13-F1
#
_entry.id   AF-A0A943PW13-F1
#
_cell.length_a   1.000
_cell.length_b   1.000
_cell.length_c   1.000
_cell.angle_alpha   90.00
_cell.angle_beta   90.00
_cell.angle_gamma   90.00
#
_symmetry.space_group_name_H-M   'P 1'
#
loop_
_entity.id
_entity.type
_entity.pdbx_description
1 polymer ?
#
loop_
_entity_poly.entity_id
_entity_poly.type
_entity_poly.pdbx_seq_one_letter_code
_entity_poly.pdbx_strand_id
1 'polypeptide(L)'
;MKKIFIVLVSMVLLLSPCIAAETNKHQTKDENVIRGIINSPSGRLSKHYVSFREDFFLYNKGDKSSVYYSIVKLEEKYNKKNAKNAEVNLEYINKVKDLYEFLVKYPSDKSMTTGFVEEFNSRKIIIPDNVYDKLDEDLVNLITLINVYK
;
A
#
# COMPACT_ATOMS: atom_id res chain seq x y z
N MET A 1 4.91 -7.72 -54.19
CA MET A 1 5.58 -8.24 -52.97
C MET A 1 5.84 -7.20 -51.87
N LYS A 2 5.78 -5.88 -52.12
CA LYS A 2 5.97 -4.87 -51.05
C LYS A 2 4.81 -4.73 -50.05
N LYS A 3 3.56 -5.00 -50.49
CA LYS A 3 2.36 -4.85 -49.65
C LYS A 3 2.22 -5.95 -48.58
N ILE A 4 2.71 -7.16 -48.84
CA ILE A 4 2.63 -8.29 -47.90
C ILE A 4 3.62 -8.10 -46.73
N PHE A 5 4.79 -7.50 -46.99
CA PHE A 5 5.79 -7.21 -45.96
C PHE A 5 5.28 -6.19 -44.92
N ILE A 6 4.51 -5.18 -45.35
CA ILE A 6 3.97 -4.16 -44.44
C ILE A 6 2.93 -4.75 -43.48
N VAL A 7 2.11 -5.71 -43.96
CA VAL A 7 1.11 -6.39 -43.14
C VAL A 7 1.79 -7.33 -42.13
N LEU A 8 2.87 -8.00 -42.50
CA LEU A 8 3.60 -8.89 -41.58
C LEU A 8 4.28 -8.10 -40.44
N VAL A 9 4.89 -6.95 -40.74
CA VAL A 9 5.57 -6.11 -39.74
C VAL A 9 4.58 -5.46 -38.77
N SER A 10 3.39 -5.09 -39.25
CA SER A 10 2.33 -4.52 -38.39
C SER A 10 1.65 -5.58 -37.51
N MET A 11 1.58 -6.85 -37.96
CA MET A 11 1.03 -7.94 -37.15
C MET A 11 1.99 -8.39 -36.03
N VAL A 12 3.32 -8.28 -36.23
CA VAL A 12 4.33 -8.57 -35.19
C VAL A 12 4.36 -7.48 -34.10
N LEU A 13 4.08 -6.22 -34.44
CA LEU A 13 4.00 -5.14 -33.45
C LEU A 13 2.75 -5.20 -32.56
N LEU A 14 1.67 -5.84 -33.03
CA LEU A 14 0.43 -6.06 -32.28
C LEU A 14 0.46 -7.31 -31.40
N LEU A 15 1.46 -8.17 -31.59
CA LEU A 15 1.65 -9.41 -30.84
C LEU A 15 2.73 -9.31 -29.77
N SER A 16 3.32 -8.14 -29.55
CA SER A 16 4.06 -7.92 -28.30
C SER A 16 3.06 -8.10 -27.17
N PRO A 17 3.12 -9.18 -26.36
CA PRO A 17 2.48 -9.11 -25.08
C PRO A 17 3.16 -7.91 -24.44
N CYS A 18 2.40 -6.86 -24.20
CA CYS A 18 2.77 -5.88 -23.21
C CYS A 18 2.77 -6.67 -21.90
N ILE A 19 3.85 -7.43 -21.66
CA ILE A 19 4.25 -7.84 -20.34
C ILE A 19 4.54 -6.48 -19.73
N ALA A 20 3.50 -5.87 -19.15
CA ALA A 20 3.67 -4.77 -18.24
C ALA A 20 4.68 -5.32 -17.23
N ALA A 21 5.94 -4.94 -17.39
CA ALA A 21 6.98 -5.36 -16.47
C ALA A 21 6.44 -4.99 -15.10
N GLU A 22 6.24 -5.97 -14.23
CA GLU A 22 5.76 -5.71 -12.86
C GLU A 22 6.62 -4.58 -12.31
N THR A 23 6.00 -3.43 -12.15
CA THR A 23 6.71 -2.21 -11.81
C THR A 23 6.96 -2.13 -10.31
N ASN A 24 6.46 -3.08 -9.51
CA ASN A 24 6.43 -3.07 -8.05
C ASN A 24 6.88 -4.40 -7.43
N LYS A 25 7.95 -5.01 -7.98
CA LYS A 25 8.44 -6.32 -7.52
C LYS A 25 8.92 -6.29 -6.07
N HIS A 26 9.58 -5.21 -5.66
CA HIS A 26 10.08 -5.07 -4.29
C HIS A 26 8.91 -5.07 -3.29
N GLN A 27 7.91 -4.25 -3.56
CA GLN A 27 6.68 -4.21 -2.76
C GLN A 27 5.99 -5.58 -2.70
N THR A 28 5.83 -6.25 -3.84
CA THR A 28 5.11 -7.54 -3.91
C THR A 28 5.80 -8.61 -3.06
N LYS A 29 7.14 -8.61 -3.05
CA LYS A 29 7.94 -9.51 -2.22
C LYS A 29 7.67 -9.24 -0.74
N ASP A 30 7.73 -8.00 -0.31
CA ASP A 30 7.55 -7.63 1.10
C ASP A 30 6.11 -7.89 1.56
N GLU A 31 5.12 -7.59 0.72
CA GLU A 31 3.72 -7.92 0.98
C GLU A 31 3.49 -9.43 1.16
N ASN A 32 4.18 -10.28 0.40
CA ASN A 32 4.09 -11.73 0.55
C ASN A 32 4.66 -12.23 1.88
N VAL A 33 5.76 -11.63 2.35
CA VAL A 33 6.33 -11.92 3.67
C VAL A 33 5.33 -11.53 4.76
N ILE A 34 4.80 -10.31 4.72
CA ILE A 34 3.84 -9.84 5.73
C ILE A 34 2.56 -10.66 5.71
N ARG A 35 2.02 -11.05 4.54
CA ARG A 35 0.89 -11.98 4.45
C ARG A 35 1.17 -13.31 5.13
N GLY A 36 2.37 -13.85 4.98
CA GLY A 36 2.80 -15.08 5.65
C GLY A 36 2.76 -14.94 7.18
N ILE A 37 3.26 -13.82 7.71
CA ILE A 37 3.24 -13.52 9.15
C ILE A 37 1.80 -13.33 9.65
N ILE A 38 1.01 -12.53 8.95
CA ILE A 38 -0.38 -12.24 9.28
C ILE A 38 -1.25 -13.51 9.33
N ASN A 39 -1.05 -14.41 8.37
CA ASN A 39 -1.83 -15.64 8.27
C ASN A 39 -1.33 -16.75 9.20
N SER A 40 -0.22 -16.52 9.90
CA SER A 40 0.28 -17.46 10.91
C SER A 40 -0.67 -17.54 12.13
N PRO A 41 -0.60 -18.62 12.93
CA PRO A 41 -1.43 -18.75 14.14
C PRO A 41 -1.33 -17.55 15.09
N SER A 42 -0.11 -17.05 15.34
CA SER A 42 0.12 -15.88 16.20
C SER A 42 -0.39 -14.58 15.57
N GLY A 43 -0.20 -14.40 14.26
CA GLY A 43 -0.69 -13.24 13.52
C GLY A 43 -2.23 -13.15 13.49
N ARG A 44 -2.93 -14.29 13.40
CA ARG A 44 -4.39 -14.31 13.50
C ARG A 44 -4.90 -13.96 14.90
N LEU A 45 -4.17 -14.35 15.95
CA LEU A 45 -4.49 -13.97 17.33
C LEU A 45 -4.28 -12.46 17.56
N SER A 46 -3.20 -11.88 17.03
CA SER A 46 -2.94 -10.45 17.16
C SER A 46 -3.88 -9.59 16.32
N LYS A 47 -4.37 -10.10 15.18
CA LYS A 47 -5.42 -9.43 14.37
C LYS A 47 -6.73 -9.20 15.13
N HIS A 48 -7.06 -10.05 16.10
CA HIS A 48 -8.21 -9.80 16.98
C HIS A 48 -8.00 -8.62 17.94
N TYR A 49 -6.75 -8.21 18.18
CA TYR A 49 -6.37 -7.11 19.07
C TYR A 49 -6.00 -5.80 18.33
N VAL A 50 -5.58 -5.88 17.07
CA VAL A 50 -5.23 -4.70 16.27
C VAL A 50 -6.25 -4.49 15.17
N SER A 51 -7.42 -3.96 15.55
CA SER A 51 -8.32 -3.32 14.58
C SER A 51 -7.84 -1.90 14.32
N PHE A 52 -7.80 -1.45 13.06
CA PHE A 52 -7.43 -0.06 12.73
C PHE A 52 -8.27 0.97 13.47
N ARG A 53 -9.53 0.64 13.82
CA ARG A 53 -10.35 1.52 14.63
C ARG A 53 -9.90 1.60 16.08
N GLU A 54 -9.56 0.46 16.70
CA GLU A 54 -9.04 0.44 18.07
C GLU A 54 -7.71 1.19 18.14
N ASP A 55 -6.82 0.95 17.17
CA ASP A 55 -5.58 1.70 17.03
C ASP A 55 -5.82 3.21 16.87
N PHE A 56 -6.77 3.62 16.01
CA PHE A 56 -7.16 5.03 15.87
C PHE A 56 -7.81 5.60 17.13
N PHE A 57 -8.58 4.80 17.88
CA PHE A 57 -9.14 5.20 19.15
C PHE A 57 -8.03 5.44 20.18
N LEU A 58 -7.06 4.55 20.28
CA LEU A 58 -5.88 4.69 21.15
C LEU A 58 -5.07 5.93 20.78
N TYR A 59 -4.84 6.18 19.48
CA TYR A 59 -4.24 7.44 19.01
C TYR A 59 -4.97 8.67 19.54
N ASN A 60 -6.31 8.72 19.42
CA ASN A 60 -7.12 9.84 19.91
C ASN A 60 -7.09 9.98 21.44
N LYS A 61 -6.71 8.93 22.17
CA LYS A 61 -6.44 8.97 23.62
C LYS A 61 -5.00 9.37 23.96
N GLY A 62 -4.17 9.67 22.96
CA GLY A 62 -2.79 10.11 23.11
C GLY A 62 -1.77 8.97 23.10
N ASP A 63 -2.16 7.77 22.67
CA ASP A 63 -1.24 6.64 22.59
C ASP A 63 -0.24 6.82 21.45
N LYS A 64 1.04 6.93 21.84
CA LYS A 64 2.19 7.11 20.95
C LYS A 64 2.71 5.81 20.36
N SER A 65 2.15 4.67 20.74
CA SER A 65 2.46 3.35 20.18
C SER A 65 1.52 2.92 19.06
N SER A 66 0.44 3.68 18.81
CA SER A 66 -0.50 3.40 17.74
C SER A 66 0.14 3.51 16.35
N VAL A 67 -0.31 2.68 15.41
CA VAL A 67 0.09 2.72 14.00
C VAL A 67 -0.25 4.08 13.41
N TYR A 68 -1.41 4.66 13.75
CA TYR A 68 -1.77 5.99 13.27
C TYR A 68 -0.83 7.09 13.78
N TYR A 69 -0.35 7.01 15.03
CA TYR A 69 0.68 7.92 15.52
C TYR A 69 1.96 7.85 14.68
N SER A 70 2.41 6.66 14.28
CA SER A 70 3.58 6.50 13.39
C SER A 70 3.40 7.19 12.04
N ILE A 71 2.19 7.16 11.46
CA ILE A 71 1.87 7.89 10.22
C ILE A 71 2.04 9.40 10.44
N VAL A 72 1.48 9.95 11.53
CA VAL A 72 1.59 11.37 11.87
C VAL A 72 3.06 11.77 12.12
N LYS A 73 3.86 10.90 12.75
CA LYS A 73 5.28 11.16 12.97
C LYS A 73 6.09 11.23 11.68
N LEU A 74 5.76 10.40 10.69
CA LEU A 74 6.35 10.49 9.36
C LEU A 74 5.96 11.80 8.67
N GLU A 75 4.69 12.18 8.74
CA GLU A 75 4.21 13.47 8.22
C GLU A 75 4.98 14.65 8.84
N GLU A 76 5.12 14.68 10.18
CA GLU A 76 5.93 15.67 10.90
C GLU A 76 7.41 15.68 10.46
N LYS A 77 8.01 14.51 10.26
CA LYS A 77 9.41 14.34 9.83
C LYS A 77 9.64 14.97 8.46
N TYR A 78 8.73 14.72 7.52
CA TYR A 78 8.88 15.13 6.13
C TYR A 78 8.35 16.53 5.81
N ASN A 79 7.55 17.13 6.70
CA ASN A 79 7.19 18.54 6.64
C ASN A 79 8.33 19.50 7.06
N LYS A 80 9.48 18.99 7.53
CA LYS A 80 10.64 19.81 7.89
C LYS A 80 11.41 20.28 6.66
N LYS A 81 11.92 21.52 6.70
CA LYS A 81 12.86 22.03 5.68
C LYS A 81 14.08 21.09 5.59
N ASN A 82 14.38 20.63 4.38
CA ASN A 82 15.55 19.80 3.99
C ASN A 82 15.45 18.28 4.22
N ALA A 83 14.26 17.70 4.43
CA ALA A 83 14.14 16.25 4.40
C ALA A 83 14.46 15.70 2.98
N LYS A 84 15.35 14.70 2.90
CA LYS A 84 15.69 14.05 1.62
C LYS A 84 14.44 13.40 1.04
N ASN A 85 14.20 13.57 -0.27
CA ASN A 85 13.04 12.99 -0.94
C ASN A 85 11.70 13.40 -0.29
N ALA A 86 11.59 14.59 0.31
CA ALA A 86 10.41 15.00 1.07
C ALA A 86 9.11 14.96 0.26
N GLU A 87 9.14 15.46 -0.97
CA GLU A 87 7.97 15.53 -1.83
C GLU A 87 7.37 14.14 -2.08
N VAL A 88 8.20 13.18 -2.51
CA VAL A 88 7.74 11.81 -2.76
C VAL A 88 7.33 11.10 -1.46
N ASN A 89 8.03 11.31 -0.34
CA ASN A 89 7.59 10.72 0.93
C ASN A 89 6.24 11.28 1.38
N LEU A 90 6.02 12.60 1.29
CA LEU A 90 4.75 13.23 1.65
C LEU A 90 3.60 12.73 0.76
N GLU A 91 3.83 12.54 -0.54
CA GLU A 91 2.83 11.95 -1.44
C GLU A 91 2.34 10.60 -0.93
N TYR A 92 3.27 9.70 -0.57
CA TYR A 92 2.92 8.35 -0.12
C TYR A 92 2.42 8.32 1.33
N ILE A 93 2.88 9.23 2.21
CA ILE A 93 2.31 9.42 3.55
C ILE A 93 0.84 9.79 3.46
N ASN A 94 0.48 10.72 2.57
CA ASN A 94 -0.91 11.12 2.36
C ASN A 94 -1.76 9.93 1.87
N LYS A 95 -1.25 9.16 0.89
CA LYS A 95 -1.95 7.94 0.42
C LYS A 95 -2.16 6.91 1.54
N VAL A 96 -1.15 6.69 2.38
CA VAL A 96 -1.23 5.78 3.54
C VAL A 96 -2.29 6.26 4.53
N LYS A 97 -2.27 7.54 4.86
CA LYS A 97 -3.22 8.16 5.78
C LYS A 97 -4.66 8.04 5.27
N ASP A 98 -4.89 8.34 4.00
CA ASP A 98 -6.20 8.22 3.35
C ASP A 98 -6.71 6.78 3.36
N LEU A 99 -5.85 5.81 3.02
CA LEU A 99 -6.22 4.39 3.04
C LEU A 99 -6.51 3.91 4.47
N TYR A 100 -5.69 4.31 5.44
CA TYR A 100 -5.91 3.98 6.84
C TYR A 100 -7.25 4.54 7.33
N GLU A 101 -7.53 5.82 7.09
CA GLU A 101 -8.78 6.45 7.50
C GLU A 101 -10.01 5.81 6.83
N PHE A 102 -9.89 5.37 5.57
CA PHE A 102 -10.94 4.59 4.91
C PHE A 102 -11.25 3.30 5.69
N LEU A 103 -10.23 2.59 6.15
CA LEU A 103 -10.39 1.37 6.95
C LEU A 103 -11.02 1.66 8.33
N VAL A 104 -10.65 2.76 8.98
CA VAL A 104 -11.21 3.20 10.27
C VAL A 104 -12.71 3.48 10.16
N LYS A 105 -13.13 4.13 9.08
CA LYS A 105 -14.51 4.57 8.83
C LYS A 105 -15.45 3.41 8.49
N TYR A 106 -14.94 2.25 8.09
CA TYR A 106 -15.77 1.08 7.79
C TYR A 106 -16.49 0.58 9.06
N PRO A 107 -17.81 0.34 9.07
CA PRO A 107 -18.57 -0.08 10.27
C PRO A 107 -18.11 -1.42 10.84
N SER A 108 -18.06 -1.59 12.17
CA SER A 108 -17.52 -2.80 12.83
C SER A 108 -18.58 -3.85 13.11
N ASP A 109 -19.84 -3.41 13.08
CA ASP A 109 -21.03 -4.21 13.28
C ASP A 109 -21.51 -4.86 11.98
N LYS A 110 -20.81 -4.61 10.86
CA LYS A 110 -21.10 -5.18 9.56
C LYS A 110 -20.06 -6.23 9.19
N SER A 111 -20.53 -7.35 8.67
CA SER A 111 -19.68 -8.29 7.96
C SER A 111 -19.04 -7.59 6.76
N MET A 112 -17.79 -7.96 6.46
CA MET A 112 -17.06 -7.40 5.34
C MET A 112 -17.78 -7.73 4.03
N THR A 113 -18.23 -6.70 3.31
CA THR A 113 -18.97 -6.87 2.05
C THR A 113 -18.01 -7.02 0.87
N THR A 114 -18.43 -7.73 -0.18
CA THR A 114 -17.66 -7.81 -1.44
C THR A 114 -17.34 -6.43 -2.00
N GLY A 115 -18.31 -5.50 -1.96
CA GLY A 115 -18.10 -4.12 -2.42
C GLY A 115 -17.04 -3.36 -1.62
N PHE A 116 -16.96 -3.58 -0.30
CA PHE A 116 -15.87 -3.00 0.49
C PHE A 116 -14.51 -3.59 0.11
N VAL A 117 -14.44 -4.91 -0.12
CA VAL A 117 -13.20 -5.57 -0.56
C VAL A 117 -12.75 -5.05 -1.92
N GLU A 118 -13.68 -4.85 -2.86
CA GLU A 118 -13.40 -4.25 -4.17
C GLU A 118 -12.90 -2.81 -4.06
N GLU A 119 -13.56 -2.00 -3.22
CA GLU A 119 -13.15 -0.61 -2.98
C GLU A 119 -11.78 -0.54 -2.27
N PHE A 120 -11.53 -1.41 -1.30
CA PHE A 120 -10.21 -1.51 -0.68
C PHE A 120 -9.13 -1.88 -1.71
N ASN A 121 -9.39 -2.88 -2.55
CA ASN A 121 -8.44 -3.32 -3.58
C ASN A 121 -8.14 -2.20 -4.60
N SER A 122 -9.12 -1.36 -4.95
CA SER A 122 -8.90 -0.23 -5.87
C SER A 122 -8.12 0.93 -5.23
N ARG A 123 -8.14 1.03 -3.89
CA ARG A 123 -7.40 2.04 -3.10
C ARG A 123 -6.01 1.58 -2.66
N LYS A 124 -5.61 0.33 -2.95
CA LYS A 124 -4.28 -0.17 -2.62
C LYS A 124 -3.20 0.72 -3.20
N ILE A 125 -2.19 0.98 -2.40
CA ILE A 125 -1.07 1.83 -2.78
C ILE A 125 -0.10 0.99 -3.60
N ILE A 126 0.14 1.36 -4.85
CA ILE A 126 1.14 0.70 -5.70
C ILE A 126 2.37 1.60 -5.78
N ILE A 127 3.53 1.07 -5.40
CA ILE A 127 4.81 1.77 -5.39
C ILE A 127 5.67 1.22 -6.54
N PRO A 128 5.99 2.03 -7.56
CA PRO A 128 6.97 1.64 -8.56
C PRO A 128 8.36 1.40 -7.94
N ASP A 129 9.14 0.41 -8.40
CA ASP A 129 10.44 0.01 -7.84
C ASP A 129 11.44 1.17 -7.87
N ASN A 130 11.40 2.02 -8.90
CA ASN A 130 12.23 3.22 -9.00
C ASN A 130 11.89 4.32 -7.96
N VAL A 131 10.74 4.20 -7.31
CA VAL A 131 10.29 5.03 -6.19
C VAL A 131 10.50 4.30 -4.87
N TYR A 132 10.29 2.98 -4.83
CA TYR A 132 10.40 2.14 -3.65
C TYR A 132 11.69 2.38 -2.87
N ASP A 133 12.83 2.33 -3.57
CA ASP A 133 14.16 2.46 -2.96
C ASP A 133 14.47 3.90 -2.49
N LYS A 134 13.59 4.87 -2.78
CA LYS A 134 13.73 6.28 -2.39
C LYS A 134 12.83 6.66 -1.20
N LEU A 135 11.85 5.82 -0.88
CA LEU A 135 10.94 6.03 0.23
C LEU A 135 11.63 5.73 1.56
N ASP A 136 11.10 6.32 2.62
CA ASP A 136 11.45 5.94 3.98
C ASP A 136 11.08 4.48 4.25
N GLU A 137 11.95 3.76 4.95
CA GLU A 137 11.71 2.36 5.30
C GLU A 137 10.46 2.18 6.18
N ASP A 138 10.23 3.10 7.13
CA ASP A 138 9.04 3.04 7.99
C ASP A 138 7.77 3.26 7.16
N LEU A 139 7.83 4.12 6.14
CA LEU A 139 6.71 4.36 5.22
C LEU A 139 6.42 3.13 4.36
N VAL A 140 7.46 2.47 3.84
CA VAL A 140 7.33 1.22 3.09
C VAL A 140 6.70 0.12 3.95
N ASN A 141 7.15 -0.01 5.20
CA ASN A 141 6.59 -0.97 6.15
C ASN A 141 5.11 -0.70 6.43
N LEU A 142 4.72 0.56 6.62
CA LEU A 142 3.32 0.96 6.83
C LEU A 142 2.45 0.68 5.60
N ILE A 143 2.90 1.03 4.40
CA ILE A 143 2.18 0.74 3.15
C ILE A 143 1.96 -0.76 3.04
N THR A 144 3.02 -1.55 3.23
CA THR A 144 3.00 -3.00 3.12
C THR A 144 2.01 -3.61 4.12
N LEU A 145 2.05 -3.18 5.38
CA LEU A 145 1.15 -3.64 6.44
C LEU A 145 -0.32 -3.34 6.11
N ILE A 146 -0.63 -2.11 5.70
CA ILE A 146 -2.00 -1.65 5.47
C ILE A 146 -2.57 -2.28 4.18
N ASN A 147 -1.79 -2.38 3.11
CA ASN A 147 -2.22 -2.96 1.83
C ASN A 147 -2.60 -4.44 1.89
N VAL A 148 -2.07 -5.19 2.84
CA VAL A 148 -2.31 -6.63 2.96
C VAL A 148 -3.32 -6.99 4.03
N TYR A 149 -3.79 -6.00 4.81
CA TYR A 149 -4.78 -6.25 5.83
C TYR A 149 -6.11 -6.66 5.17
N LYS A 150 -6.53 -7.88 5.48
CA LYS A 150 -7.78 -8.53 5.09
C LYS A 150 -8.29 -9.36 6.26
#